data_AF-A0A348XKB4-F1
#
_entry.id   AF-A0A348XKB4-F1
#
_cell.length_a   1.000
_cell.length_b   1.000
_cell.length_c   1.000
_cell.angle_alpha   90.00
_cell.angle_beta   90.00
_cell.angle_gamma   90.00
#
_symmetry.space_group_name_H-M   'P 1'
#
loop_
_entity.id
_entity.type
_entity.pdbx_description
1 polymer ?
#
loop_
_entity_poly.entity_id
_entity_poly.type
_entity_poly.pdbx_seq_one_letter_code
_entity_poly.pdbx_strand_id
1 'polypeptide(L)'
;PIVSTWAEGPREILDGTTTYFASVDSQSSLTDAMRRAMADSEGRLQHAQNALATFREHYSEGAFRLKLLELYKQLAQETHRKTDSVGGLA
;
A
#
# COMPACT_ATOMS: atom_id res chain seq x y z
N PRO A 1 -15.57 -3.77 6.31
CA PRO A 1 -14.44 -3.05 6.94
C PRO A 1 -13.18 -3.90 6.83
N ILE A 2 -11.99 -3.29 6.75
CA ILE A 2 -10.73 -4.03 6.78
C ILE A 2 -10.33 -4.20 8.24
N VAL A 3 -10.17 -5.46 8.68
CA VAL A 3 -9.57 -5.82 9.96
C VAL A 3 -8.30 -6.59 9.63
N SER A 4 -7.17 -6.11 10.09
CA SER A 4 -5.87 -6.71 9.79
C SER A 4 -4.92 -6.58 10.98
N THR A 5 -3.75 -7.19 10.89
CA THR A 5 -2.71 -7.06 11.90
C THR A 5 -1.79 -5.90 11.57
N TRP A 6 -1.13 -5.39 12.61
CA TRP A 6 0.03 -4.53 12.51
C TRP A 6 1.29 -5.34 12.12
N ALA A 7 1.22 -6.27 11.16
CA ALA A 7 2.40 -6.92 10.59
C ALA A 7 3.03 -6.03 9.49
N GLU A 8 4.27 -6.31 9.10
CA GLU A 8 5.03 -5.49 8.12
C GLU A 8 4.27 -5.28 6.81
N GLY A 9 3.87 -6.35 6.12
CA GLY A 9 3.14 -6.24 4.84
C GLY A 9 1.86 -5.40 4.92
N PRO A 10 0.92 -5.67 5.85
CA PRO A 10 -0.24 -4.80 6.04
C PRO A 10 0.11 -3.34 6.33
N ARG A 11 1.16 -3.06 7.11
CA ARG A 11 1.58 -1.69 7.48
C ARG A 11 2.11 -0.89 6.30
N GLU A 12 2.62 -1.55 5.27
CA GLU A 12 3.11 -0.87 4.06
C GLU A 12 1.97 -0.26 3.24
N ILE A 13 0.76 -0.85 3.32
CA ILE A 13 -0.36 -0.48 2.44
C ILE A 13 -1.60 0.02 3.17
N LEU A 14 -1.71 -0.25 4.48
CA LEU A 14 -2.84 0.10 5.33
C LEU A 14 -2.39 1.00 6.48
N ASP A 15 -3.31 1.84 6.94
CA ASP A 15 -3.11 2.72 8.09
C ASP A 15 -4.35 2.76 8.99
N GLY A 16 -4.27 3.54 10.08
CA GLY A 16 -5.37 3.69 11.02
C GLY A 16 -6.61 4.38 10.44
N THR A 17 -6.53 5.00 9.27
CA THR A 17 -7.66 5.68 8.61
C THR A 17 -8.46 4.76 7.70
N THR A 18 -7.87 3.63 7.31
CA THR A 18 -8.44 2.64 6.39
C THR A 18 -8.76 1.31 7.07
N THR A 19 -8.12 1.03 8.20
CA THR A 19 -8.12 -0.31 8.81
C THR A 19 -8.31 -0.29 10.33
N TYR A 20 -9.02 -1.29 10.84
CA TYR A 20 -9.09 -1.60 12.26
C TYR A 20 -7.99 -2.60 12.58
N PHE A 21 -6.89 -2.12 13.15
CA PHE A 21 -5.76 -2.99 13.45
C PHE A 21 -5.91 -3.78 14.74
N ALA A 22 -5.36 -4.98 14.70
CA ALA A 22 -5.05 -5.85 15.83
C ALA A 22 -3.52 -6.05 15.96
N SER A 23 -3.07 -6.38 17.17
CA SER A 23 -1.70 -6.82 17.42
C SER A 23 -1.44 -8.19 16.79
N VAL A 24 -0.20 -8.41 16.37
CA VAL A 24 0.26 -9.73 15.90
C VAL A 24 0.18 -10.74 17.07
N ASP A 25 -0.20 -11.97 16.76
CA ASP A 25 -0.31 -13.09 17.71
C ASP A 25 -1.21 -12.85 18.94
N SER A 26 -2.20 -11.95 18.83
CA SER A 26 -3.15 -11.65 19.91
C SER A 26 -4.60 -11.87 19.48
N GLN A 27 -5.19 -12.98 19.93
CA GLN A 27 -6.60 -13.28 19.73
C GLN A 27 -7.52 -12.23 20.39
N SER A 28 -7.17 -11.75 21.59
CA SER A 28 -7.94 -10.71 22.27
C SER A 28 -7.96 -9.42 21.47
N SER A 29 -6.81 -8.99 20.97
CA SER A 29 -6.71 -7.78 20.14
C SER A 29 -7.50 -7.90 18.84
N LEU A 30 -7.47 -9.07 18.19
CA LEU A 30 -8.29 -9.34 17.00
C LEU A 30 -9.79 -9.26 17.31
N THR A 31 -10.21 -9.87 18.42
CA THR A 31 -11.61 -9.85 18.86
C THR A 31 -12.09 -8.41 19.12
N ASP A 32 -11.27 -7.59 19.76
CA ASP A 32 -11.60 -6.19 20.02
C ASP A 32 -11.61 -5.34 18.74
N ALA A 33 -10.70 -5.57 17.80
CA ALA A 33 -10.70 -4.90 16.49
C ALA A 33 -11.98 -5.24 15.69
N MET A 34 -12.37 -6.52 15.66
CA MET A 34 -13.63 -6.94 15.03
C MET A 34 -14.85 -6.32 15.73
N ARG A 35 -14.87 -6.28 17.07
CA ARG A 35 -15.96 -5.65 17.82
C ARG A 35 -16.08 -4.16 17.49
N ARG A 36 -14.97 -3.41 17.50
CA ARG A 36 -14.96 -1.98 17.12
C ARG A 36 -15.47 -1.78 15.70
N ALA A 37 -14.97 -2.58 14.76
CA ALA A 37 -15.42 -2.52 13.37
C ALA A 37 -16.94 -2.76 13.26
N MET A 38 -17.53 -3.64 14.07
CA MET A 38 -18.98 -3.92 14.03
C MET A 38 -19.83 -2.89 14.79
N ALA A 39 -19.29 -2.28 15.85
CA ALA A 39 -20.02 -1.31 16.67
C ALA A 39 -20.06 0.09 16.03
N ASP A 40 -19.05 0.47 15.25
CA ASP A 40 -18.90 1.83 14.72
C ASP A 40 -19.37 1.94 13.25
N SER A 41 -20.64 2.26 13.03
CA SER A 41 -21.18 2.33 11.66
C SER A 41 -20.65 3.50 10.83
N GLU A 42 -20.42 4.65 11.47
CA GLU A 42 -19.90 5.84 10.80
C GLU A 42 -18.42 5.64 10.46
N GLY A 43 -17.63 5.18 11.43
CA GLY A 43 -16.23 4.82 11.20
C GLY A 43 -16.11 3.76 10.10
N ARG A 44 -16.96 2.73 10.07
CA ARG A 44 -16.93 1.75 8.95
C ARG A 44 -17.05 2.40 7.58
N LEU A 45 -17.98 3.34 7.43
CA LEU A 45 -18.19 4.02 6.16
C LEU A 45 -16.98 4.88 5.80
N GLN A 46 -16.47 5.66 6.77
CA GLN A 46 -15.30 6.50 6.56
C GLN A 46 -14.06 5.68 6.18
N HIS A 47 -13.79 4.61 6.91
CA HIS A 47 -12.68 3.69 6.61
C HIS A 47 -12.81 3.08 5.21
N ALA A 48 -14.03 2.70 4.79
CA ALA A 48 -14.27 2.17 3.45
C ALA A 48 -14.05 3.21 2.35
N GLN A 49 -14.48 4.45 2.57
CA GLN A 49 -14.24 5.55 1.64
C GLN A 49 -12.76 5.86 1.50
N ASN A 50 -12.03 5.93 2.61
CA ASN A 50 -10.59 6.14 2.62
C ASN A 50 -9.86 5.01 1.89
N ALA A 51 -10.19 3.75 2.20
CA ALA A 51 -9.58 2.59 1.55
C ALA A 51 -9.82 2.58 0.03
N LEU A 52 -11.03 2.95 -0.41
CA LEU A 52 -11.35 3.07 -1.82
C LEU A 52 -10.55 4.19 -2.50
N ALA A 53 -10.38 5.34 -1.85
CA ALA A 53 -9.58 6.45 -2.36
C ALA A 53 -8.11 6.02 -2.51
N THR A 54 -7.50 5.45 -1.46
CA THR A 54 -6.12 4.95 -1.47
C THR A 54 -5.91 3.89 -2.56
N PHE A 55 -6.87 2.95 -2.70
CA PHE A 55 -6.80 1.94 -3.77
C PHE A 55 -6.77 2.60 -5.15
N ARG A 56 -7.68 3.52 -5.43
CA ARG A 56 -7.74 4.21 -6.73
C ARG A 56 -6.44 4.97 -7.04
N GLU A 57 -5.89 5.63 -6.03
CA GLU A 57 -4.70 6.47 -6.17
C GLU A 57 -3.40 5.68 -6.35
N HIS A 58 -3.27 4.52 -5.69
CA HIS A 58 -1.97 3.83 -5.61
C HIS A 58 -1.95 2.39 -6.12
N TYR A 59 -3.05 1.66 -5.98
CA TYR A 59 -3.09 0.21 -6.18
C TYR A 59 -4.00 -0.23 -7.33
N SER A 60 -4.71 0.71 -7.96
CA SER A 60 -5.45 0.44 -9.19
C SER A 60 -4.50 0.11 -10.33
N GLU A 61 -4.97 -0.69 -11.29
CA GLU A 61 -4.16 -1.05 -12.46
C GLU A 61 -3.62 0.19 -13.19
N GLY A 62 -4.45 1.23 -13.33
CA GLY A 62 -4.05 2.49 -13.95
C GLY A 62 -2.93 3.19 -13.18
N ALA A 63 -3.06 3.32 -11.86
CA ALA A 63 -2.03 3.93 -11.02
C ALA A 63 -0.72 3.11 -11.04
N PHE A 64 -0.82 1.79 -10.96
CA PHE A 64 0.32 0.88 -10.98
C PHE A 64 1.05 0.92 -12.32
N ARG A 65 0.32 0.87 -13.45
CA ARG A 65 0.90 0.88 -14.81
C ARG A 65 1.76 2.12 -15.05
N LEU A 66 1.33 3.29 -14.58
CA LEU A 66 2.09 4.53 -14.73
C LEU A 66 3.42 4.49 -13.95
N LYS A 67 3.39 4.03 -12.70
CA LYS A 67 4.59 3.86 -11.87
C LYS A 67 5.56 2.84 -12.49
N LEU A 68 5.02 1.73 -13.00
CA LEU A 68 5.82 0.68 -13.64
C LEU A 68 6.49 1.20 -14.92
N LEU A 69 5.77 1.96 -15.75
CA LEU A 69 6.34 2.57 -16.96
C LEU A 69 7.47 3.54 -16.62
N GLU A 70 7.30 4.36 -15.57
CA GLU A 70 8.33 5.29 -15.11
C GLU A 70 9.60 4.55 -14.67
N LEU A 71 9.45 3.46 -13.90
CA LEU A 71 10.57 2.60 -13.51
C LEU A 71 11.31 2.02 -14.72
N TYR A 72 10.59 1.53 -15.74
CA TYR A 72 11.23 1.04 -16.96
C TYR A 72 11.99 2.13 -17.72
N LYS A 73 11.47 3.37 -17.76
CA LYS A 73 12.18 4.50 -18.39
C LYS A 73 13.47 4.84 -17.64
N GLN A 74 13.43 4.87 -16.30
CA GLN A 74 14.60 5.13 -15.47
C GLN A 74 15.67 4.05 -15.69
N LEU A 75 15.27 2.78 -15.67
CA LEU A 75 16.17 1.66 -15.93
C LEU A 75 16.82 1.73 -17.32
N ALA A 76 16.04 2.10 -18.35
CA ALA A 76 16.56 2.29 -19.70
C ALA A 76 17.59 3.42 -19.75
N GLN A 77 17.33 4.56 -19.09
CA GLN A 77 18.26 5.70 -19.03
C GLN A 77 19.56 5.37 -18.30
N GLU A 78 19.48 4.66 -17.17
CA GLU A 78 20.66 4.20 -16.43
C GLU A 78 21.52 3.25 -17.27
N THR A 79 20.87 2.34 -18.00
CA THR A 79 21.57 1.40 -18.89
C THR A 79 22.32 2.15 -19.99
N HIS A 80 21.69 3.13 -20.65
CA HIS A 80 22.33 3.94 -21.69
C HIS A 80 23.53 4.73 -21.15
N ARG A 81 23.38 5.39 -19.99
CA ARG A 81 24.47 6.14 -19.33
C ARG A 81 25.67 5.25 -18.99
N LYS A 82 25.43 3.98 -18.65
CA LYS A 82 26.48 3.02 -18.31
C LYS A 82 27.22 2.48 -19.54
N THR A 83 26.56 2.39 -20.70
CA THR A 83 27.21 2.07 -21.99
C THR A 83 28.06 3.24 -22.50
N ASP A 84 27.58 4.48 -22.38
CA ASP A 84 28.30 5.66 -22.86
C ASP A 84 29.59 5.93 -22.04
N SER A 85 29.59 5.62 -20.74
CA SER A 85 30.76 5.76 -19.87
C SER A 85 31.83 4.70 -20.10
N VAL A 86 31.49 3.55 -20.70
CA VAL A 86 32.44 2.47 -21.04
C VAL A 86 33.00 2.64 -22.46
N GLY A 87 32.23 3.24 -23.38
CA GLY A 87 32.65 3.51 -24.77
C GLY A 87 33.60 4.70 -24.96
N GLY A 88 33.80 5.55 -23.94
CA GLY A 88 34.65 6.75 -24.01
C GLY A 88 36.14 6.55 -23.66
N LEU A 89 36.59 5.30 -23.46
CA LEU A 89 37.97 4.96 -23.09
C LEU A 89 38.73 4.17 -24.18
N ALA A 90 38.27 4.19 -25.43
CA ALA A 90 38.94 3.57 -26.57
C ALA A 90 39.48 4.61 -27.55
#